data_AF-A0AAU4JYY5-F1
#
_entry.id   AF-A0AAU4JYY5-F1
#
_cell.length_a   1.000
_cell.length_b   1.000
_cell.length_c   1.000
_cell.angle_alpha   90.00
_cell.angle_beta   90.00
_cell.angle_gamma   90.00
#
_symmetry.space_group_name_H-M   'P 1'
#
loop_
_entity.id
_entity.type
_entity.pdbx_description
1 polymer ?
#
loop_
_entity_poly.entity_id
_entity_poly.type
_entity_poly.pdbx_seq_one_letter_code
_entity_poly.pdbx_strand_id
1 'polypeptide(L)'
;MRFARIEGQHGPQLCAVDDNGAARAVRFADTGEAITELQQIIAAGSGGLGRLTPDTAAVGGTLLAPIVPHRNVFCVGRNYSEHAAEFAKSGFDATGSADGQHVPEHPVVFTKPAATVIASGDAIDPHTDITSALDYEGEIGVIIGRRASKVSKADALDHVWGYTLINDMTARDLQRDHKQWFIGKSLDTFCPLGPWAVTADEIDIDDLQLQTRINGELRQDANTAQLIFDVPTIIETLSAGITLEPGDVIATGTPVGVGIGFDPPKYLTVGDEVVISAPGLGELRNVIGTPADPDHLVAAGSSRLFVEKTGSGPAVVLIHGLGGATTVYEPQVAALAENNTVLRYDLSGHGRSPVAGPNSIAGWVDELKALLDSHGIESAVLVAHSMGTLVATTFTATYPDRVSKVALLGPVKAQPDAAKTATRARARAVREGGMSAVADTILGAALSPTTHEGRPVAVTAVRELLLGQDPAGYAFACEALAAAVEPDFASISVPVLLLTGDADKVSPVAVNEELLATFPNAQLNVLEGVGHWHSLEDPTSVTHRLQDFLAKP
;
A
#
# COMPACT_ATOMS: atom_id res chain seq x y z
N MET A 1 12.96 -17.56 -18.80
CA MET A 1 12.25 -16.27 -18.98
C MET A 1 12.48 -15.34 -17.79
N ARG A 2 12.53 -14.02 -18.01
CA ARG A 2 12.67 -12.98 -16.96
C ARG A 2 11.40 -12.12 -16.85
N PHE A 3 10.94 -11.84 -15.64
CA PHE A 3 9.71 -11.11 -15.38
C PHE A 3 9.91 -9.96 -14.38
N ALA A 4 9.62 -8.74 -14.82
CA ALA A 4 9.57 -7.55 -13.97
C ALA A 4 8.13 -7.09 -13.80
N ARG A 5 7.81 -6.51 -12.64
CA ARG A 5 6.52 -5.85 -12.42
C ARG A 5 6.74 -4.34 -12.52
N ILE A 6 5.95 -3.65 -13.32
CA ILE A 6 6.15 -2.22 -13.62
C ILE A 6 4.85 -1.47 -13.36
N GLU A 7 4.93 -0.41 -12.57
CA GLU A 7 3.87 0.59 -12.37
C GLU A 7 3.86 1.54 -13.57
N GLY A 8 2.88 1.37 -14.46
CA GLY A 8 2.66 2.21 -15.64
C GLY A 8 1.54 3.22 -15.44
N GLN A 9 1.18 3.95 -16.51
CA GLN A 9 0.10 4.95 -16.47
C GLN A 9 -1.29 4.39 -16.11
N HIS A 10 -1.49 3.08 -16.30
CA HIS A 10 -2.76 2.39 -16.11
C HIS A 10 -2.73 1.38 -14.94
N GLY A 11 -1.76 1.51 -14.04
CA GLY A 11 -1.54 0.59 -12.93
C GLY A 11 -0.40 -0.39 -13.15
N PRO A 12 -0.22 -1.35 -12.23
CA PRO A 12 0.85 -2.33 -12.26
C PRO A 12 0.61 -3.39 -13.35
N GLN A 13 1.69 -3.75 -14.05
CA GLN A 13 1.70 -4.76 -15.11
C GLN A 13 2.88 -5.70 -14.93
N LEU A 14 2.67 -6.99 -15.16
CA LEU A 14 3.77 -7.94 -15.25
C LEU A 14 4.30 -7.95 -16.68
N CYS A 15 5.62 -7.88 -16.81
CA CYS A 15 6.29 -7.72 -18.09
C CYS A 15 7.37 -8.78 -18.26
N ALA A 16 7.44 -9.38 -19.46
CA ALA A 16 8.60 -10.16 -19.87
C ALA A 16 9.74 -9.20 -20.24
N VAL A 17 10.93 -9.47 -19.73
CA VAL A 17 12.13 -8.65 -19.98
C VAL A 17 13.06 -9.39 -20.95
N ASP A 18 13.43 -8.72 -22.04
CA ASP A 18 14.39 -9.26 -23.01
C ASP A 18 15.85 -9.04 -22.60
N ASP A 19 16.79 -9.58 -23.39
CA ASP A 19 18.23 -9.45 -23.12
C ASP A 19 18.77 -8.01 -23.24
N ASN A 20 18.01 -7.10 -23.84
CA ASN A 20 18.36 -5.68 -23.89
C ASN A 20 17.74 -4.88 -22.74
N GLY A 21 17.04 -5.55 -21.81
CA GLY A 21 16.34 -4.94 -20.68
C GLY A 21 15.00 -4.31 -21.05
N ALA A 22 14.49 -4.50 -22.28
CA ALA A 22 13.19 -3.97 -22.65
C ALA A 22 12.07 -4.84 -22.07
N ALA A 23 11.21 -4.20 -21.26
CA ALA A 23 10.06 -4.85 -20.64
C ALA A 23 8.81 -4.73 -21.52
N ARG A 24 8.11 -5.84 -21.73
CA ARG A 24 6.86 -5.91 -22.51
C ARG A 24 5.78 -6.57 -21.69
N ALA A 25 4.64 -5.91 -21.50
CA ALA A 25 3.51 -6.46 -20.76
C ALA A 25 3.09 -7.83 -21.33
N VAL A 26 2.74 -8.77 -20.45
CA VAL A 26 2.34 -10.12 -20.86
C VAL A 26 0.85 -10.38 -20.61
N ARG A 27 0.27 -11.21 -21.46
CA ARG A 27 -1.12 -11.64 -21.42
C ARG A 27 -1.21 -13.15 -21.62
N PHE A 28 -2.31 -13.76 -21.18
CA PHE A 28 -2.64 -15.12 -21.58
C PHE A 28 -3.14 -15.13 -23.03
N ALA A 29 -2.46 -15.86 -23.91
CA ALA A 29 -2.75 -15.91 -25.34
C ALA A 29 -4.13 -16.49 -25.67
N ASP A 30 -4.63 -17.38 -24.81
CA ASP A 30 -5.91 -18.06 -24.98
C ASP A 30 -7.12 -17.22 -24.53
N THR A 31 -6.94 -16.31 -23.56
CA THR A 31 -8.03 -15.49 -23.02
C THR A 31 -7.90 -13.99 -23.35
N GLY A 32 -6.70 -13.53 -23.71
CA GLY A 32 -6.35 -12.11 -23.83
C GLY A 32 -6.23 -11.39 -22.48
N GLU A 33 -6.39 -12.10 -21.36
CA GLU A 33 -6.34 -11.53 -20.01
C GLU A 33 -4.95 -10.97 -19.72
N ALA A 34 -4.90 -9.71 -19.26
CA ALA A 34 -3.67 -9.06 -18.84
C ALA A 34 -3.18 -9.63 -17.51
N ILE A 35 -1.86 -9.75 -17.38
CA ILE A 35 -1.23 -10.25 -16.17
C ILE A 35 -0.57 -9.08 -15.44
N THR A 36 -0.95 -8.89 -14.19
CA THR A 36 -0.48 -7.80 -13.32
C THR A 36 0.48 -8.30 -12.24
N GLU A 37 0.49 -9.61 -11.96
CA GLU A 37 1.27 -10.23 -10.89
C GLU A 37 1.84 -11.60 -11.27
N LEU A 38 3.01 -11.95 -10.73
CA LEU A 38 3.68 -13.22 -10.98
C LEU A 38 2.86 -14.42 -10.52
N GLN A 39 2.07 -14.25 -9.46
CA GLN A 39 1.21 -15.26 -8.88
C GLN A 39 0.17 -15.79 -9.89
N GLN A 40 -0.28 -14.98 -10.84
CA GLN A 40 -1.19 -15.45 -11.91
C GLN A 40 -0.50 -16.47 -12.83
N ILE A 41 0.79 -16.27 -13.14
CA ILE A 41 1.59 -17.24 -13.92
C ILE A 41 1.80 -18.51 -13.09
N ILE A 42 2.17 -18.36 -11.82
CA ILE A 42 2.40 -19.49 -10.91
C ILE A 42 1.13 -20.34 -10.76
N ALA A 43 -0.02 -19.70 -10.56
CA ALA A 43 -1.32 -20.37 -10.44
C ALA A 43 -1.75 -21.10 -11.73
N ALA A 44 -1.30 -20.64 -12.90
CA ALA A 44 -1.54 -21.32 -14.18
C ALA A 44 -0.74 -22.63 -14.33
N GLY A 45 0.17 -22.94 -13.40
CA GLY A 45 0.93 -24.19 -13.34
C GLY A 45 1.98 -24.33 -14.46
N SER A 46 2.45 -25.55 -14.69
CA SER A 46 3.56 -25.83 -15.63
C SER A 46 3.27 -25.45 -17.08
N GLY A 47 1.99 -25.34 -17.49
CA GLY A 47 1.59 -24.86 -18.81
C GLY A 47 1.44 -23.34 -18.91
N GLY A 48 1.51 -22.61 -17.79
CA GLY A 48 1.26 -21.17 -17.72
C GLY A 48 2.21 -20.36 -18.60
N LEU A 49 3.51 -20.65 -18.53
CA LEU A 49 4.54 -19.95 -19.31
C LEU A 49 4.34 -20.10 -20.82
N GLY A 50 3.94 -21.29 -21.29
CA GLY A 50 3.70 -21.55 -22.71
C GLY A 50 2.46 -20.86 -23.28
N ARG A 51 1.60 -20.32 -22.42
CA ARG A 51 0.40 -19.55 -22.80
C ARG A 51 0.65 -18.05 -22.82
N LEU A 52 1.86 -17.58 -22.54
CA LEU A 52 2.14 -16.15 -22.48
C LEU A 52 2.39 -15.57 -23.87
N THR A 53 1.83 -14.41 -24.13
CA THR A 53 2.19 -13.58 -25.29
C THR A 53 2.60 -12.20 -24.77
N PRO A 54 3.87 -11.79 -24.99
CA PRO A 54 4.29 -10.42 -24.76
C PRO A 54 3.68 -9.47 -25.80
N ASP A 55 3.31 -8.28 -25.35
CA ASP A 55 2.95 -7.17 -26.23
C ASP A 55 4.13 -6.76 -27.13
N THR A 56 3.84 -6.07 -28.24
CA THR A 56 4.90 -5.63 -29.17
C THR A 56 5.67 -4.41 -28.68
N ALA A 57 4.96 -3.48 -28.01
CA ALA A 57 5.52 -2.26 -27.48
C ALA A 57 6.19 -2.50 -26.12
N ALA A 58 7.38 -1.92 -25.95
CA ALA A 58 8.00 -1.86 -24.64
C ALA A 58 7.24 -0.88 -23.75
N VAL A 59 7.18 -1.18 -22.46
CA VAL A 59 6.59 -0.33 -21.44
C VAL A 59 7.69 0.27 -20.56
N GLY A 60 7.47 1.50 -20.13
CA GLY A 60 8.28 2.18 -19.11
C GLY A 60 7.41 2.49 -17.90
N GLY A 61 8.06 2.78 -16.77
CA GLY A 61 7.37 3.05 -15.51
C GLY A 61 8.30 2.84 -14.32
N THR A 62 7.73 2.84 -13.12
CA THR A 62 8.46 2.55 -11.89
C THR A 62 8.55 1.03 -11.71
N LEU A 63 9.73 0.52 -11.40
CA LEU A 63 9.92 -0.89 -11.11
C LEU A 63 9.29 -1.23 -9.76
N LEU A 64 8.51 -2.30 -9.70
CA LEU A 64 7.98 -2.89 -8.48
C LEU A 64 8.70 -4.21 -8.18
N ALA A 65 8.63 -4.68 -6.93
CA ALA A 65 9.10 -6.01 -6.60
C ALA A 65 8.39 -7.05 -7.50
N PRO A 66 9.11 -8.00 -8.11
CA PRO A 66 8.52 -8.94 -9.07
C PRO A 66 7.50 -9.88 -8.40
N ILE A 67 7.62 -10.06 -7.09
CA ILE A 67 6.65 -10.76 -6.25
C ILE A 67 6.65 -10.17 -4.84
N VAL A 68 5.45 -9.94 -4.30
CA VAL A 68 5.23 -9.76 -2.86
C VAL A 68 4.53 -11.03 -2.36
N PRO A 69 5.19 -11.86 -1.54
CA PRO A 69 4.61 -13.12 -1.10
C PRO A 69 3.37 -12.87 -0.21
N HIS A 70 2.39 -13.78 -0.24
CA HIS A 70 1.22 -13.68 0.63
C HIS A 70 1.53 -13.96 2.11
N ARG A 71 2.70 -14.54 2.38
CA ARG A 71 3.22 -14.88 3.71
C ARG A 71 4.58 -14.26 3.90
N ASN A 72 5.10 -14.33 5.12
CA ASN A 72 6.46 -13.90 5.40
C ASN A 72 7.47 -14.62 4.47
N VAL A 73 8.54 -13.92 4.10
CA VAL A 73 9.70 -14.52 3.44
C VAL A 73 10.39 -15.44 4.45
N PHE A 74 10.61 -16.70 4.08
CA PHE A 74 11.40 -17.63 4.89
C PHE A 74 12.88 -17.33 4.67
N CYS A 75 13.67 -17.22 5.73
CA CYS A 75 15.07 -16.83 5.63
C CYS A 75 15.95 -17.86 6.34
N VAL A 76 17.10 -18.18 5.74
CA VAL A 76 18.06 -19.14 6.29
C VAL A 76 19.32 -18.41 6.75
N GLY A 77 19.59 -18.41 8.05
CA GLY A 77 20.81 -17.79 8.57
C GLY A 77 22.01 -18.73 8.56
N ARG A 78 23.21 -18.14 8.54
CA ARG A 78 24.49 -18.85 8.67
C ARG A 78 24.69 -19.97 7.63
N ASN A 79 24.22 -19.77 6.41
CA ASN A 79 24.26 -20.80 5.37
C ASN A 79 25.53 -20.81 4.51
N TYR A 80 26.54 -20.01 4.85
CA TYR A 80 27.89 -20.05 4.28
C TYR A 80 28.90 -20.26 5.40
N SER A 81 29.86 -21.17 5.22
CA SER A 81 30.78 -21.59 6.28
C SER A 81 31.68 -20.46 6.79
N GLU A 82 32.19 -19.62 5.89
CA GLU A 82 33.03 -18.45 6.23
C GLU A 82 32.21 -17.36 6.92
N HIS A 83 30.98 -17.12 6.46
CA HIS A 83 30.07 -16.17 7.10
C HIS A 83 29.69 -16.62 8.51
N ALA A 84 29.44 -17.91 8.71
CA ALA A 84 29.11 -18.43 10.03
C ALA A 84 30.28 -18.27 11.03
N ALA A 85 31.53 -18.35 10.55
CA ALA A 85 32.72 -18.06 11.34
C ALA A 85 32.94 -16.56 11.58
N GLU A 86 32.63 -15.70 10.60
CA GLU A 86 32.65 -14.22 10.72
C GLU A 86 31.64 -13.74 11.77
N PHE A 87 30.39 -14.18 11.68
CA PHE A 87 29.33 -13.82 12.61
C PHE A 87 29.65 -14.26 14.05
N ALA A 88 30.19 -15.46 14.24
CA ALA A 88 30.57 -15.95 15.57
C ALA A 88 31.65 -15.09 16.25
N LYS A 89 32.55 -14.46 15.47
CA LYS A 89 33.60 -13.58 16.00
C LYS A 89 33.08 -12.19 16.41
N SER A 90 31.91 -11.78 15.91
CA SER A 90 31.34 -10.46 16.18
C SER A 90 30.90 -10.25 17.64
N GLY A 91 30.61 -11.34 18.37
CA GLY A 91 30.00 -11.30 19.70
C GLY A 91 28.47 -11.12 19.69
N PHE A 92 27.83 -11.17 18.52
CA PHE A 92 26.37 -11.07 18.34
C PHE A 92 25.69 -12.45 18.15
N ASP A 93 26.44 -13.55 18.27
CA ASP A 93 25.92 -14.90 18.18
C ASP A 93 25.28 -15.36 19.50
N ALA A 94 23.96 -15.12 19.64
CA ALA A 94 23.17 -15.62 20.77
C ALA A 94 22.91 -17.14 20.73
N THR A 95 23.29 -17.82 19.64
CA THR A 95 23.02 -19.25 19.35
C THR A 95 24.28 -20.12 19.30
N GLY A 96 25.45 -19.53 19.53
CA GLY A 96 26.74 -20.21 19.38
C GLY A 96 26.89 -21.40 20.33
N SER A 97 27.36 -22.53 19.78
CA SER A 97 27.82 -23.66 20.57
C SER A 97 29.06 -23.24 21.38
N ALA A 98 29.15 -23.66 22.64
CA ALA A 98 30.31 -23.38 23.51
C ALA A 98 31.62 -24.07 23.03
N ASP A 99 31.55 -24.79 21.91
CA ASP A 99 32.49 -25.85 21.54
C ASP A 99 33.32 -25.48 20.29
N GLY A 100 33.17 -24.26 19.76
CA GLY A 100 33.94 -23.77 18.61
C GLY A 100 33.51 -24.34 17.25
N GLN A 101 32.37 -25.04 17.18
CA GLN A 101 31.74 -25.41 15.91
C GLN A 101 30.84 -24.27 15.42
N HIS A 102 31.26 -23.60 14.34
CA HIS A 102 30.56 -22.44 13.79
C HIS A 102 29.56 -22.80 12.68
N VAL A 103 29.49 -24.05 12.24
CA VAL A 103 28.52 -24.52 11.24
C VAL A 103 27.32 -25.16 11.95
N PRO A 104 26.08 -24.71 11.71
CA PRO A 104 24.89 -25.33 12.28
C PRO A 104 24.72 -26.80 11.83
N GLU A 105 24.16 -27.65 12.67
CA GLU A 105 23.78 -29.03 12.29
C GLU A 105 22.50 -29.07 11.42
N HIS A 106 21.65 -28.04 11.57
CA HIS A 106 20.38 -27.90 10.85
C HIS A 106 20.21 -26.46 10.34
N PRO A 107 19.46 -26.23 9.25
CA PRO A 107 19.14 -24.88 8.78
C PRO A 107 18.52 -24.02 9.88
N VAL A 108 19.09 -22.84 10.14
CA VAL A 108 18.52 -21.87 11.08
C VAL A 108 17.51 -21.02 10.34
N VAL A 109 16.23 -21.23 10.65
CA VAL A 109 15.12 -20.57 9.94
C VAL A 109 14.53 -19.44 10.77
N PHE A 110 14.34 -18.29 10.13
CA PHE A 110 13.55 -17.16 10.62
C PHE A 110 12.69 -16.61 9.47
N THR A 111 11.98 -15.51 9.70
CA THR A 111 11.13 -14.92 8.66
C THR A 111 11.20 -13.40 8.65
N LYS A 112 10.79 -12.78 7.53
CA LYS A 112 10.55 -11.34 7.39
C LYS A 112 9.12 -11.10 6.90
N PRO A 113 8.33 -10.16 7.47
CA PRO A 113 6.99 -9.85 6.99
C PRO A 113 6.99 -9.46 5.52
N ALA A 114 5.99 -9.91 4.76
CA ALA A 114 5.83 -9.54 3.36
C ALA A 114 5.74 -8.02 3.14
N ALA A 115 5.22 -7.29 4.13
CA ALA A 115 5.12 -5.83 4.12
C ALA A 115 6.48 -5.10 4.10
N THR A 116 7.57 -5.79 4.44
CA THR A 116 8.93 -5.20 4.37
C THR A 116 9.53 -5.25 2.97
N VAL A 117 8.85 -5.89 2.01
CA VAL A 117 9.32 -6.03 0.63
C VAL A 117 9.23 -4.71 -0.12
N ILE A 118 10.36 -4.28 -0.69
CA ILE A 118 10.45 -3.11 -1.57
C ILE A 118 11.16 -3.48 -2.88
N ALA A 119 10.96 -2.68 -3.92
CA ALA A 119 11.51 -2.92 -5.23
C ALA A 119 12.99 -2.51 -5.32
N SER A 120 13.65 -2.95 -6.39
CA SER A 120 14.91 -2.31 -6.81
C SER A 120 14.63 -0.86 -7.23
N GLY A 121 15.41 0.08 -6.70
CA GLY A 121 15.28 1.52 -6.90
C GLY A 121 14.62 2.25 -5.73
N ASP A 122 13.89 1.53 -4.87
CA ASP A 122 13.27 2.12 -3.68
C ASP A 122 14.34 2.44 -2.61
N ALA A 123 14.06 3.45 -1.79
CA ALA A 123 14.93 3.80 -0.68
C ALA A 123 14.66 2.89 0.54
N ILE A 124 15.74 2.51 1.23
CA ILE A 124 15.68 1.74 2.48
C ILE A 124 15.75 2.73 3.64
N ASP A 125 14.76 2.71 4.51
CA ASP A 125 14.73 3.52 5.72
C ASP A 125 15.92 3.14 6.62
N PRO A 126 16.77 4.10 7.01
CA PRO A 126 17.84 3.81 7.95
C PRO A 126 17.36 3.49 9.37
N HIS A 127 16.11 3.81 9.74
CA HIS A 127 15.54 3.62 11.09
C HIS A 127 16.44 4.20 12.19
N THR A 128 16.99 5.40 11.94
CA THR A 128 18.02 6.04 12.80
C THR A 128 17.54 6.33 14.23
N ASP A 129 16.24 6.29 14.46
CA ASP A 129 15.61 6.45 15.77
C ASP A 129 15.70 5.18 16.65
N ILE A 130 15.90 4.00 16.04
CA ILE A 130 15.93 2.71 16.76
C ILE A 130 17.15 1.82 16.50
N THR A 131 17.96 2.09 15.46
CA THR A 131 19.20 1.33 15.20
C THR A 131 20.36 2.24 14.78
N SER A 132 21.58 1.82 15.12
CA SER A 132 22.84 2.43 14.69
C SER A 132 23.78 1.44 14.01
N ALA A 133 23.32 0.21 13.79
CA ALA A 133 24.12 -0.92 13.30
C ALA A 133 23.45 -1.57 12.08
N LEU A 134 23.13 -0.74 11.08
CA LEU A 134 22.48 -1.14 9.85
C LEU A 134 23.46 -1.89 8.93
N ASP A 135 23.03 -3.04 8.41
CA ASP A 135 23.87 -3.94 7.65
C ASP A 135 23.13 -4.55 6.45
N TYR A 136 23.89 -4.96 5.44
CA TYR A 136 23.42 -5.60 4.20
C TYR A 136 23.73 -7.10 4.21
N GLU A 137 22.90 -7.87 3.52
CA GLU A 137 23.09 -9.29 3.30
C GLU A 137 22.56 -9.65 1.91
N GLY A 138 23.44 -9.71 0.91
CA GLY A 138 23.03 -10.16 -0.42
C GLY A 138 22.71 -11.64 -0.43
N GLU A 139 21.58 -12.03 -1.01
CA GLU A 139 21.11 -13.42 -1.07
C GLU A 139 20.41 -13.76 -2.39
N ILE A 140 20.34 -15.07 -2.68
CA ILE A 140 19.46 -15.61 -3.71
C ILE A 140 18.10 -15.92 -3.09
N GLY A 141 17.04 -15.43 -3.73
CA GLY A 141 15.65 -15.75 -3.41
C GLY A 141 15.15 -16.90 -4.27
N VAL A 142 14.52 -17.90 -3.66
CA VAL A 142 13.85 -19.03 -4.33
C VAL A 142 12.34 -18.80 -4.28
N ILE A 143 11.67 -18.85 -5.42
CA ILE A 143 10.22 -18.67 -5.54
C ILE A 143 9.58 -20.05 -5.72
N ILE A 144 8.66 -20.42 -4.83
CA ILE A 144 7.96 -21.71 -4.89
C ILE A 144 6.85 -21.64 -5.95
N GLY A 145 6.84 -22.59 -6.88
CA GLY A 145 5.87 -22.70 -7.98
C GLY A 145 4.81 -23.76 -7.77
N ARG A 146 5.12 -24.81 -7.01
CA ARG A 146 4.18 -25.90 -6.70
C ARG A 146 4.20 -26.19 -5.22
N ARG A 147 3.01 -26.40 -4.65
CA ARG A 147 2.83 -26.74 -3.23
C ARG A 147 3.80 -27.84 -2.81
N ALA A 148 4.64 -27.60 -1.81
CA ALA A 148 5.61 -28.55 -1.27
C ALA A 148 5.27 -28.91 0.17
N SER A 149 4.97 -30.19 0.43
CA SER A 149 4.75 -30.73 1.78
C SER A 149 5.40 -32.10 1.86
N LYS A 150 6.30 -32.27 2.85
CA LYS A 150 7.11 -33.47 3.05
C LYS A 150 7.85 -33.91 1.78
N VAL A 151 8.42 -32.93 1.08
CA VAL A 151 9.12 -33.14 -0.18
C VAL A 151 10.53 -33.64 0.12
N SER A 152 10.97 -34.66 -0.60
CA SER A 152 12.34 -35.18 -0.48
C SER A 152 13.32 -34.22 -1.15
N LYS A 153 14.59 -34.25 -0.74
CA LYS A 153 15.66 -33.50 -1.41
C LYS A 153 15.69 -33.74 -2.93
N ALA A 154 15.47 -34.98 -3.37
CA ALA A 154 15.54 -35.34 -4.79
C ALA A 154 14.42 -34.70 -5.64
N ASP A 155 13.26 -34.42 -5.03
CA ASP A 155 12.09 -33.87 -5.73
C ASP A 155 11.98 -32.34 -5.54
N ALA A 156 12.81 -31.74 -4.69
CA ALA A 156 12.66 -30.37 -4.22
C ALA A 156 12.69 -29.31 -5.34
N LEU A 157 13.60 -29.44 -6.31
CA LEU A 157 13.73 -28.46 -7.40
C LEU A 157 12.50 -28.45 -8.32
N ASP A 158 11.76 -29.55 -8.42
CA ASP A 158 10.54 -29.57 -9.21
C ASP A 158 9.45 -28.66 -8.60
N HIS A 159 9.59 -28.22 -7.35
CA HIS A 159 8.68 -27.29 -6.69
C HIS A 159 9.06 -25.83 -6.87
N VAL A 160 10.24 -25.54 -7.42
CA VAL A 160 10.74 -24.19 -7.65
C VAL A 160 10.18 -23.64 -8.95
N TRP A 161 9.59 -22.44 -8.90
CA TRP A 161 9.22 -21.69 -10.10
C TRP A 161 10.43 -20.99 -10.71
N GLY A 162 11.27 -20.42 -9.86
CA GLY A 162 12.40 -19.61 -10.29
C GLY A 162 13.11 -18.90 -9.14
N TYR A 163 13.92 -17.92 -9.50
CA TYR A 163 14.85 -17.24 -8.62
C TYR A 163 14.80 -15.71 -8.78
N THR A 164 15.24 -14.98 -7.76
CA THR A 164 15.39 -13.51 -7.72
C THR A 164 16.55 -13.15 -6.80
N LEU A 165 16.95 -11.87 -6.72
CA LEU A 165 17.85 -11.40 -5.66
C LEU A 165 17.05 -10.87 -4.47
N ILE A 166 17.62 -11.00 -3.28
CA ILE A 166 17.10 -10.45 -2.02
C ILE A 166 18.24 -9.74 -1.29
N ASN A 167 17.94 -8.60 -0.66
CA ASN A 167 18.79 -8.02 0.38
C ASN A 167 18.15 -8.29 1.75
N ASP A 168 18.76 -9.13 2.58
CA ASP A 168 18.31 -9.38 3.95
C ASP A 168 18.85 -8.29 4.91
N MET A 169 18.34 -7.07 4.74
CA MET A 169 18.75 -5.93 5.57
C MET A 169 18.59 -6.23 7.05
N THR A 170 19.58 -5.81 7.84
CA THR A 170 19.69 -6.19 9.24
C THR A 170 20.08 -5.01 10.13
N ALA A 171 19.31 -4.79 11.20
CA ALA A 171 19.69 -3.98 12.35
C ALA A 171 20.37 -4.89 13.39
N ARG A 172 21.71 -4.88 13.43
CA ARG A 172 22.50 -5.86 14.19
C ARG A 172 22.33 -5.73 15.71
N ASP A 173 22.19 -4.51 16.20
CA ASP A 173 21.89 -4.22 17.61
C ASP A 173 20.55 -4.85 18.02
N LEU A 174 19.49 -4.62 17.25
CA LEU A 174 18.18 -5.22 17.48
C LEU A 174 18.19 -6.75 17.34
N GLN A 175 18.91 -7.28 16.35
CA GLN A 175 19.07 -8.72 16.15
C GLN A 175 19.64 -9.40 17.40
N ARG A 176 20.67 -8.80 18.02
CA ARG A 176 21.27 -9.28 19.28
C ARG A 176 20.34 -9.09 20.46
N ASP A 177 19.77 -7.90 20.62
CA ASP A 177 19.05 -7.52 21.84
C ASP A 177 17.73 -8.29 21.98
N HIS A 178 17.06 -8.60 20.87
CA HIS A 178 15.81 -9.36 20.86
C HIS A 178 16.00 -10.89 20.84
N LYS A 179 17.23 -11.38 20.65
CA LYS A 179 17.64 -12.81 20.56
C LYS A 179 17.05 -13.57 19.38
N GLN A 180 15.73 -13.53 19.21
CA GLN A 180 15.07 -13.95 17.98
C GLN A 180 15.35 -12.89 16.91
N TRP A 181 15.79 -13.33 15.73
CA TRP A 181 16.26 -12.42 14.69
C TRP A 181 15.14 -11.63 14.01
N PHE A 182 13.87 -12.02 14.20
CA PHE A 182 12.71 -11.39 13.56
C PHE A 182 12.74 -9.86 13.62
N ILE A 183 12.84 -9.25 14.80
CA ILE A 183 12.80 -7.78 14.93
C ILE A 183 13.97 -7.10 14.20
N GLY A 184 15.20 -7.58 14.40
CA GLY A 184 16.38 -7.01 13.72
C GLY A 184 16.40 -7.24 12.20
N LYS A 185 15.59 -8.17 11.70
CA LYS A 185 15.46 -8.52 10.28
C LYS A 185 14.19 -7.95 9.64
N SER A 186 13.30 -7.27 10.36
CA SER A 186 11.93 -7.03 9.88
C SER A 186 11.45 -5.59 10.04
N LEU A 187 12.36 -4.62 10.09
CA LEU A 187 11.94 -3.22 10.02
C LEU A 187 11.37 -2.92 8.62
N ASP A 188 10.53 -1.90 8.51
CA ASP A 188 9.96 -1.52 7.22
C ASP A 188 11.08 -1.26 6.19
N THR A 189 10.85 -1.63 4.93
CA THR A 189 11.83 -1.60 3.82
C THR A 189 13.02 -2.57 3.92
N PHE A 190 13.11 -3.44 4.94
CA PHE A 190 14.26 -4.34 5.10
C PHE A 190 14.28 -5.58 4.18
N CYS A 191 13.36 -5.73 3.23
CA CYS A 191 13.38 -6.84 2.27
C CYS A 191 13.38 -6.38 0.81
N PRO A 192 14.39 -5.62 0.34
CA PRO A 192 14.55 -5.39 -1.09
C PRO A 192 14.58 -6.71 -1.87
N LEU A 193 13.77 -6.80 -2.93
CA LEU A 193 13.59 -8.02 -3.71
C LEU A 193 13.42 -7.65 -5.20
N GLY A 194 14.26 -8.21 -6.07
CA GLY A 194 14.22 -7.92 -7.51
C GLY A 194 15.57 -8.10 -8.20
N PRO A 195 15.85 -7.38 -9.31
CA PRO A 195 14.95 -6.47 -10.03
C PRO A 195 13.85 -7.20 -10.80
N TRP A 196 14.03 -8.49 -11.07
CA TRP A 196 13.06 -9.35 -11.75
C TRP A 196 13.14 -10.79 -11.22
N ALA A 197 12.08 -11.55 -11.45
CA ALA A 197 12.05 -12.98 -11.19
C ALA A 197 12.40 -13.75 -12.47
N VAL A 198 13.23 -14.77 -12.37
CA VAL A 198 13.73 -15.57 -13.50
C VAL A 198 13.34 -17.01 -13.32
N THR A 199 12.79 -17.64 -14.36
CA THR A 199 12.33 -19.03 -14.31
C THR A 199 13.50 -20.00 -14.07
N ALA A 200 13.22 -21.10 -13.37
CA ALA A 200 14.25 -22.01 -12.88
C ALA A 200 15.13 -22.64 -13.98
N ASP A 201 14.62 -22.79 -15.20
CA ASP A 201 15.33 -23.35 -16.36
C ASP A 201 16.46 -22.46 -16.90
N GLU A 202 16.53 -21.19 -16.50
CA GLU A 202 17.56 -20.24 -16.92
C GLU A 202 18.71 -20.10 -15.92
N ILE A 203 18.60 -20.71 -14.74
CA ILE A 203 19.52 -20.50 -13.62
C ILE A 203 20.04 -21.84 -13.13
N ASP A 204 21.35 -22.02 -13.17
CA ASP A 204 22.02 -23.13 -12.49
C ASP A 204 22.25 -22.74 -11.02
N ILE A 205 21.34 -23.17 -10.14
CA ILE A 205 21.38 -22.79 -8.73
C ILE A 205 22.56 -23.42 -7.96
N ASP A 206 23.16 -24.48 -8.49
CA ASP A 206 24.29 -25.16 -7.86
C ASP A 206 25.63 -24.48 -8.21
N ASP A 207 25.66 -23.59 -9.20
CA ASP A 207 26.85 -22.82 -9.63
C ASP A 207 26.47 -21.38 -10.04
N LEU A 208 26.02 -20.59 -9.07
CA LEU A 208 25.63 -19.19 -9.28
C LEU A 208 26.51 -18.25 -8.45
N GLN A 209 27.20 -17.34 -9.12
CA GLN A 209 27.97 -16.29 -8.46
C GLN A 209 27.07 -15.18 -7.94
N LEU A 210 27.28 -14.77 -6.68
CA LEU A 210 26.61 -13.67 -6.00
C LEU A 210 27.63 -12.63 -5.53
N GLN A 211 27.36 -11.36 -5.85
CA GLN A 211 28.19 -10.23 -5.43
C GLN A 211 27.37 -9.12 -4.79
N THR A 212 27.90 -8.52 -3.72
CA THR A 212 27.35 -7.31 -3.10
C THR A 212 28.38 -6.20 -3.08
N ARG A 213 27.99 -5.01 -3.54
CA ARG A 213 28.83 -3.80 -3.57
C ARG A 213 28.16 -2.67 -2.80
N ILE A 214 28.96 -1.95 -2.00
CA ILE A 214 28.53 -0.75 -1.29
C ILE A 214 29.26 0.44 -1.88
N ASN A 215 28.55 1.39 -2.49
CA ASN A 215 29.15 2.52 -3.22
C ASN A 215 30.24 2.08 -4.23
N GLY A 216 30.03 0.94 -4.89
CA GLY A 216 30.98 0.32 -5.82
C GLY A 216 32.09 -0.53 -5.19
N GLU A 217 32.32 -0.46 -3.88
CA GLU A 217 33.25 -1.34 -3.15
C GLU A 217 32.69 -2.76 -3.08
N LEU A 218 33.38 -3.74 -3.68
CA LEU A 218 33.00 -5.16 -3.53
C LEU A 218 33.20 -5.60 -2.09
N ARG A 219 32.14 -6.08 -1.45
CA ARG A 219 32.17 -6.55 -0.06
C ARG A 219 31.82 -8.02 0.10
N GLN A 220 30.92 -8.56 -0.73
CA GLN A 220 30.59 -9.98 -0.76
C GLN A 220 30.85 -10.53 -2.17
N ASP A 221 31.45 -11.72 -2.26
CA ASP A 221 31.75 -12.41 -3.52
C ASP A 221 31.83 -13.93 -3.27
N ALA A 222 30.75 -14.65 -3.57
CA ALA A 222 30.62 -16.07 -3.27
C ALA A 222 29.79 -16.81 -4.30
N ASN A 223 29.93 -18.13 -4.35
CA ASN A 223 29.17 -18.99 -5.24
C ASN A 223 28.19 -19.85 -4.43
N THR A 224 26.98 -20.10 -4.95
CA THR A 224 25.97 -20.94 -4.29
C THR A 224 26.42 -22.38 -4.04
N ALA A 225 27.43 -22.89 -4.76
CA ALA A 225 28.11 -24.15 -4.44
C ALA A 225 28.73 -24.19 -3.02
N GLN A 226 28.92 -23.02 -2.39
CA GLN A 226 29.48 -22.88 -1.05
C GLN A 226 28.39 -22.88 0.05
N LEU A 227 27.11 -23.01 -0.31
CA LEU A 227 26.03 -23.16 0.66
C LEU A 227 26.26 -24.42 1.52
N ILE A 228 26.09 -24.29 2.83
CA ILE A 228 26.15 -25.41 3.78
C ILE A 228 24.95 -26.32 3.55
N PHE A 229 23.77 -25.71 3.42
CA PHE A 229 22.51 -26.35 3.08
C PHE A 229 22.05 -25.82 1.73
N ASP A 230 22.14 -26.65 0.70
CA ASP A 230 21.66 -26.32 -0.65
C ASP A 230 20.14 -26.10 -0.69
N VAL A 231 19.64 -25.49 -1.77
CA VAL A 231 18.21 -25.21 -1.96
C VAL A 231 17.33 -26.45 -1.76
N PRO A 232 17.68 -27.63 -2.32
CA PRO A 232 16.95 -28.86 -2.04
C PRO A 232 16.85 -29.23 -0.56
N THR A 233 17.95 -29.13 0.20
CA THR A 233 17.96 -29.38 1.65
C THR A 233 17.13 -28.36 2.42
N ILE A 234 17.13 -27.09 2.03
CA ILE A 234 16.29 -26.06 2.65
C ILE A 234 14.79 -26.38 2.46
N ILE A 235 14.39 -26.72 1.22
CA ILE A 235 12.99 -27.07 0.90
C ILE A 235 12.56 -28.34 1.63
N GLU A 236 13.40 -29.38 1.66
CA GLU A 236 13.11 -30.61 2.43
C GLU A 236 12.91 -30.30 3.91
N THR A 237 13.80 -29.50 4.50
CA THR A 237 13.74 -29.12 5.92
C THR A 237 12.47 -28.36 6.26
N LEU A 238 12.14 -27.32 5.50
CA LEU A 238 10.93 -26.53 5.71
C LEU A 238 9.67 -27.38 5.47
N SER A 239 9.63 -28.09 4.35
CA SER A 239 8.45 -28.83 3.91
C SER A 239 8.10 -30.02 4.80
N ALA A 240 9.05 -30.55 5.59
CA ALA A 240 8.84 -31.67 6.50
C ALA A 240 7.67 -31.42 7.50
N GLY A 241 7.50 -30.18 7.94
CA GLY A 241 6.45 -29.78 8.89
C GLY A 241 5.59 -28.59 8.45
N ILE A 242 6.07 -27.75 7.53
CA ILE A 242 5.41 -26.54 7.06
C ILE A 242 5.10 -26.71 5.58
N THR A 243 3.82 -26.66 5.17
CA THR A 243 3.55 -26.69 3.73
C THR A 243 3.97 -25.36 3.09
N LEU A 244 4.90 -25.43 2.14
CA LEU A 244 5.24 -24.31 1.27
C LEU A 244 4.18 -24.21 0.17
N GLU A 245 3.69 -23.01 -0.07
CA GLU A 245 2.61 -22.70 -1.02
C GLU A 245 3.21 -22.01 -2.25
N PRO A 246 2.58 -22.18 -3.44
CA PRO A 246 2.97 -21.40 -4.61
C PRO A 246 2.98 -19.89 -4.33
N GLY A 247 4.06 -19.20 -4.69
CA GLY A 247 4.28 -17.79 -4.40
C GLY A 247 5.03 -17.51 -3.08
N ASP A 248 5.32 -18.52 -2.26
CA ASP A 248 6.27 -18.34 -1.16
C ASP A 248 7.67 -18.02 -1.68
N VAL A 249 8.43 -17.26 -0.88
CA VAL A 249 9.81 -16.90 -1.16
C VAL A 249 10.71 -17.38 -0.02
N ILE A 250 11.86 -17.95 -0.38
CA ILE A 250 12.92 -18.37 0.54
C ILE A 250 14.20 -17.59 0.23
N ALA A 251 14.75 -16.87 1.20
CA ALA A 251 16.08 -16.28 1.16
C ALA A 251 17.10 -17.29 1.69
N THR A 252 18.11 -17.62 0.88
CA THR A 252 18.96 -18.82 1.09
C THR A 252 20.13 -18.62 2.04
N GLY A 253 20.34 -17.42 2.57
CA GLY A 253 21.48 -17.05 3.38
C GLY A 253 22.53 -16.25 2.61
N THR A 254 23.29 -15.46 3.35
CA THR A 254 24.31 -14.55 2.82
C THR A 254 25.74 -15.05 3.02
N PRO A 255 26.67 -14.74 2.09
CA PRO A 255 28.09 -15.06 2.23
C PRO A 255 28.86 -14.09 3.15
N VAL A 256 30.14 -14.39 3.35
CA VAL A 256 31.06 -13.57 4.16
C VAL A 256 31.20 -12.15 3.59
N GLY A 257 31.52 -11.17 4.45
CA GLY A 257 31.74 -9.78 4.06
C GLY A 257 30.57 -8.85 4.36
N VAL A 258 29.71 -9.24 5.30
CA VAL A 258 28.72 -8.34 5.90
C VAL A 258 29.41 -7.24 6.72
N GLY A 259 28.78 -6.09 6.88
CA GLY A 259 29.35 -4.91 7.54
C GLY A 259 29.84 -5.17 8.96
N ILE A 260 29.14 -6.01 9.73
CA ILE A 260 29.57 -6.40 11.09
C ILE A 260 30.88 -7.23 11.12
N GLY A 261 31.25 -7.86 10.00
CA GLY A 261 32.43 -8.71 9.91
C GLY A 261 33.77 -7.99 9.77
N PHE A 262 33.75 -6.68 9.52
CA PHE A 262 34.95 -5.85 9.41
C PHE A 262 35.50 -5.45 10.79
N ASP A 263 36.81 -5.15 10.86
CA ASP A 263 37.44 -4.54 12.04
C ASP A 263 38.10 -3.20 11.66
N PRO A 264 37.49 -2.05 12.04
CA PRO A 264 36.20 -1.92 12.73
C PRO A 264 34.99 -2.25 11.82
N PRO A 265 33.79 -2.52 12.37
CA PRO A 265 32.58 -2.77 11.59
C PRO A 265 32.26 -1.63 10.61
N LYS A 266 31.78 -1.98 9.41
CA LYS A 266 31.39 -1.06 8.34
C LYS A 266 29.88 -1.06 8.12
N TYR A 267 29.13 -0.47 9.05
CA TYR A 267 27.68 -0.29 8.92
C TYR A 267 27.31 0.72 7.82
N LEU A 268 26.08 0.57 7.32
CA LEU A 268 25.49 1.44 6.32
C LEU A 268 25.05 2.77 6.94
N THR A 269 25.14 3.82 6.15
CA THR A 269 24.75 5.19 6.50
C THR A 269 23.89 5.82 5.41
N VAL A 270 23.17 6.89 5.76
CA VAL A 270 22.30 7.60 4.80
C VAL A 270 23.11 8.06 3.58
N GLY A 271 22.62 7.71 2.40
CA GLY A 271 23.23 7.98 1.10
C GLY A 271 24.05 6.82 0.53
N ASP A 272 24.33 5.76 1.30
CA ASP A 272 25.02 4.58 0.78
C ASP A 272 24.14 3.83 -0.23
N GLU A 273 24.73 3.46 -1.37
CA GLU A 273 24.11 2.58 -2.38
C GLU A 273 24.53 1.14 -2.13
N VAL A 274 23.55 0.25 -2.03
CA VAL A 274 23.73 -1.21 -1.98
C VAL A 274 23.36 -1.80 -3.33
N VAL A 275 24.27 -2.56 -3.94
CA VAL A 275 24.06 -3.26 -5.21
C VAL A 275 24.35 -4.74 -5.03
N ILE A 276 23.33 -5.58 -5.17
CA ILE A 276 23.47 -7.04 -5.19
C ILE A 276 23.30 -7.51 -6.64
N SER A 277 24.12 -8.46 -7.07
CA SER A 277 24.11 -8.94 -8.46
C SER A 277 24.42 -10.42 -8.55
N ALA A 278 23.78 -11.09 -9.51
CA ALA A 278 24.14 -12.44 -9.92
C ALA A 278 23.89 -12.60 -11.43
N PRO A 279 24.71 -13.39 -12.15
CA PRO A 279 24.49 -13.68 -13.56
C PRO A 279 23.05 -14.17 -13.85
N GLY A 280 22.41 -13.62 -14.88
CA GLY A 280 21.02 -13.94 -15.24
C GLY A 280 19.95 -13.26 -14.39
N LEU A 281 20.21 -13.00 -13.10
CA LEU A 281 19.27 -12.34 -12.17
C LEU A 281 19.35 -10.80 -12.19
N GLY A 282 20.38 -10.22 -12.82
CA GLY A 282 20.52 -8.77 -12.95
C GLY A 282 21.11 -8.13 -11.69
N GLU A 283 20.69 -6.90 -11.39
CA GLU A 283 21.18 -6.12 -10.25
C GLU A 283 20.03 -5.54 -9.43
N LEU A 284 20.00 -5.86 -8.13
CA LEU A 284 19.11 -5.27 -7.15
C LEU A 284 19.83 -4.09 -6.50
N ARG A 285 19.29 -2.88 -6.70
CA ARG A 285 19.92 -1.61 -6.32
C ARG A 285 19.01 -0.82 -5.39
N ASN A 286 19.52 -0.38 -4.25
CA ASN A 286 18.77 0.45 -3.30
C ASN A 286 19.70 1.45 -2.62
N VAL A 287 19.16 2.60 -2.20
CA VAL A 287 19.91 3.63 -1.46
C VAL A 287 19.35 3.77 -0.07
N ILE A 288 20.22 3.92 0.93
CA ILE A 288 19.80 4.22 2.30
C ILE A 288 19.31 5.66 2.38
N GLY A 289 18.05 5.87 2.74
CA GLY A 289 17.44 7.19 2.72
C GLY A 289 15.98 7.15 3.11
N THR A 290 15.28 8.27 2.92
CA THR A 290 13.86 8.35 3.20
C THR A 290 13.08 7.55 2.16
N PRO A 291 12.33 6.49 2.55
CA PRO A 291 11.45 5.79 1.63
C PRO A 291 10.40 6.74 1.04
N ALA A 292 9.90 6.42 -0.15
CA ALA A 292 8.59 6.93 -0.54
C ALA A 292 7.58 6.38 0.48
N ASP A 293 6.78 7.24 1.12
CA ASP A 293 5.94 6.88 2.26
C ASP A 293 5.04 5.66 1.92
N PRO A 294 5.28 4.48 2.51
CA PRO A 294 4.56 3.24 2.15
C PRO A 294 3.12 3.24 2.65
N ASP A 295 2.80 4.08 3.63
CA ASP A 295 1.43 4.27 4.12
C ASP A 295 0.70 5.36 3.32
N HIS A 296 1.33 5.94 2.28
CA HIS A 296 0.85 7.13 1.60
C HIS A 296 0.53 8.28 2.58
N LEU A 297 1.20 8.34 3.74
CA LEU A 297 0.89 9.29 4.81
C LEU A 297 1.58 10.65 4.59
N VAL A 298 0.91 11.58 3.94
CA VAL A 298 1.41 12.93 3.74
C VAL A 298 1.27 13.77 5.01
N ALA A 299 2.35 14.46 5.41
CA ALA A 299 2.28 15.47 6.47
C ALA A 299 1.40 16.65 6.03
N ALA A 300 0.38 16.96 6.83
CA ALA A 300 -0.55 18.07 6.62
C ALA A 300 -0.74 18.83 7.95
N GLY A 301 0.06 19.88 8.15
CA GLY A 301 0.12 20.59 9.42
C GLY A 301 0.70 19.70 10.53
N SER A 302 -0.03 19.50 11.62
CA SER A 302 0.34 18.59 12.71
C SER A 302 -0.12 17.14 12.50
N SER A 303 -0.88 16.88 11.44
CA SER A 303 -1.48 15.57 11.15
C SER A 303 -0.69 14.83 10.06
N ARG A 304 -0.80 13.51 10.04
CA ARG A 304 -0.40 12.67 8.91
C ARG A 304 -1.68 12.14 8.27
N LEU A 305 -1.83 12.32 6.97
CA LEU A 305 -3.04 11.94 6.24
C LEU A 305 -2.71 10.90 5.19
N PHE A 306 -3.52 9.85 5.10
CA PHE A 306 -3.44 8.89 4.02
C PHE A 306 -3.94 9.56 2.73
N VAL A 307 -3.12 9.59 1.67
CA VAL A 307 -3.40 10.32 0.42
C VAL A 307 -3.09 9.48 -0.81
N GLU A 308 -4.09 9.31 -1.68
CA GLU A 308 -3.88 8.73 -3.01
C GLU A 308 -4.00 9.80 -4.10
N LYS A 309 -3.11 9.72 -5.08
CA LYS A 309 -3.07 10.60 -6.24
C LYS A 309 -3.10 9.78 -7.51
N THR A 310 -4.07 10.06 -8.38
CA THR A 310 -4.24 9.37 -9.66
C THR A 310 -4.45 10.37 -10.79
N GLY A 311 -3.88 10.09 -11.96
CA GLY A 311 -4.05 10.92 -13.15
C GLY A 311 -3.15 12.16 -13.20
N SER A 312 -3.43 13.03 -14.17
CA SER A 312 -2.69 14.26 -14.41
C SER A 312 -3.62 15.33 -14.99
N GLY A 313 -3.33 16.61 -14.75
CA GLY A 313 -4.19 17.73 -15.16
C GLY A 313 -4.66 18.57 -13.97
N PRO A 314 -5.72 19.37 -14.13
CA PRO A 314 -6.29 20.18 -13.06
C PRO A 314 -6.62 19.35 -11.81
N ALA A 315 -6.45 19.93 -10.62
CA ALA A 315 -6.65 19.22 -9.37
C ALA A 315 -8.13 19.06 -9.02
N VAL A 316 -8.55 17.84 -8.71
CA VAL A 316 -9.86 17.48 -8.16
C VAL A 316 -9.64 16.77 -6.84
N VAL A 317 -10.13 17.34 -5.74
CA VAL A 317 -9.89 16.83 -4.38
C VAL A 317 -11.17 16.20 -3.84
N LEU A 318 -11.07 14.95 -3.40
CA LEU A 318 -12.21 14.16 -2.93
C LEU A 318 -12.21 14.08 -1.40
N ILE A 319 -13.27 14.59 -0.77
CA ILE A 319 -13.42 14.73 0.69
C ILE A 319 -14.59 13.86 1.15
N HIS A 320 -14.34 12.82 1.94
CA HIS A 320 -15.39 11.90 2.37
C HIS A 320 -16.20 12.43 3.57
N GLY A 321 -17.34 11.78 3.84
CA GLY A 321 -18.21 12.06 4.98
C GLY A 321 -17.85 11.33 6.27
N LEU A 322 -18.68 11.53 7.30
CA LEU A 322 -18.56 10.84 8.59
C LEU A 322 -18.63 9.32 8.39
N GLY A 323 -17.61 8.60 8.85
CA GLY A 323 -17.51 7.15 8.69
C GLY A 323 -17.20 6.69 7.27
N GLY A 324 -16.79 7.61 6.40
CA GLY A 324 -16.22 7.29 5.09
C GLY A 324 -14.71 7.13 5.14
N ALA A 325 -14.16 6.80 3.97
CA ALA A 325 -12.73 6.81 3.64
C ALA A 325 -12.61 7.11 2.14
N THR A 326 -11.39 7.30 1.65
CA THR A 326 -10.96 7.39 0.24
C THR A 326 -11.69 6.43 -0.69
N THR A 327 -11.96 5.20 -0.24
CA THR A 327 -12.65 4.15 -0.99
C THR A 327 -14.12 4.44 -1.28
N VAL A 328 -14.76 5.42 -0.62
CA VAL A 328 -16.14 5.85 -0.97
C VAL A 328 -16.22 6.39 -2.41
N TYR A 329 -15.10 6.90 -2.92
CA TYR A 329 -14.99 7.46 -4.26
C TYR A 329 -14.34 6.51 -5.27
N GLU A 330 -14.01 5.28 -4.87
CA GLU A 330 -13.38 4.29 -5.75
C GLU A 330 -14.07 4.17 -7.12
N PRO A 331 -15.42 4.12 -7.20
CA PRO A 331 -16.09 4.00 -8.50
C PRO A 331 -15.94 5.22 -9.43
N GLN A 332 -15.54 6.37 -8.90
CA GLN A 332 -15.37 7.61 -9.67
C GLN A 332 -13.91 7.83 -10.11
N VAL A 333 -12.90 7.31 -9.38
CA VAL A 333 -11.49 7.73 -9.54
C VAL A 333 -10.99 7.58 -10.97
N ALA A 334 -11.14 6.41 -11.58
CA ALA A 334 -10.62 6.16 -12.92
C ALA A 334 -11.17 7.16 -13.95
N ALA A 335 -12.50 7.37 -13.95
CA ALA A 335 -13.20 8.25 -14.87
C ALA A 335 -12.88 9.74 -14.66
N LEU A 336 -12.66 10.16 -13.40
CA LEU A 336 -12.25 11.53 -13.09
C LEU A 336 -10.77 11.76 -13.46
N ALA A 337 -9.92 10.76 -13.29
CA ALA A 337 -8.48 10.83 -13.53
C ALA A 337 -8.09 10.85 -15.02
N GLU A 338 -9.03 10.57 -15.94
CA GLU A 338 -8.79 10.65 -17.39
C GLU A 338 -8.27 12.02 -17.84
N ASN A 339 -8.74 13.11 -17.21
CA ASN A 339 -8.40 14.48 -17.58
C ASN A 339 -7.95 15.35 -16.39
N ASN A 340 -7.87 14.77 -15.18
CA ASN A 340 -7.60 15.50 -13.96
C ASN A 340 -6.55 14.79 -13.10
N THR A 341 -5.90 15.57 -12.25
CA THR A 341 -5.20 15.04 -11.08
C THR A 341 -6.23 14.84 -9.97
N VAL A 342 -6.59 13.60 -9.68
CA VAL A 342 -7.52 13.25 -8.60
C VAL A 342 -6.73 13.01 -7.33
N LEU A 343 -6.95 13.84 -6.31
CA LEU A 343 -6.38 13.70 -4.98
C LEU A 343 -7.47 13.29 -4.00
N ARG A 344 -7.40 12.08 -3.47
CA ARG A 344 -8.32 11.62 -2.41
C ARG A 344 -7.53 11.37 -1.15
N TYR A 345 -8.12 11.70 0.00
CA TYR A 345 -7.45 11.49 1.28
C TYR A 345 -8.46 11.09 2.37
N ASP A 346 -7.94 10.42 3.39
CA ASP A 346 -8.71 10.12 4.59
C ASP A 346 -8.58 11.30 5.57
N LEU A 347 -9.70 11.86 6.01
CA LEU A 347 -9.72 12.88 7.07
C LEU A 347 -9.04 12.33 8.33
N SER A 348 -8.37 13.18 9.11
CA SER A 348 -7.75 12.73 10.36
C SER A 348 -8.76 12.02 11.26
N GLY A 349 -8.38 10.86 11.80
CA GLY A 349 -9.26 9.97 12.57
C GLY A 349 -10.27 9.15 11.76
N HIS A 350 -10.12 9.06 10.44
CA HIS A 350 -10.93 8.19 9.57
C HIS A 350 -10.06 7.31 8.70
N GLY A 351 -10.63 6.20 8.21
CA GLY A 351 -9.98 5.30 7.27
C GLY A 351 -8.59 4.89 7.76
N ARG A 352 -7.57 5.17 6.94
CA ARG A 352 -6.16 4.87 7.19
C ARG A 352 -5.39 6.04 7.81
N SER A 353 -5.99 7.22 7.94
CA SER A 353 -5.37 8.35 8.63
C SER A 353 -5.41 8.15 10.15
N PRO A 354 -4.26 8.25 10.85
CA PRO A 354 -4.18 7.96 12.28
C PRO A 354 -5.06 8.88 13.14
N VAL A 355 -5.45 8.37 14.31
CA VAL A 355 -6.18 9.14 15.33
C VAL A 355 -5.19 9.95 16.16
N ALA A 356 -5.11 11.27 15.90
CA ALA A 356 -4.19 12.17 16.60
C ALA A 356 -4.82 12.89 17.82
N GLY A 357 -6.15 12.87 17.95
CA GLY A 357 -6.86 13.54 19.04
C GLY A 357 -8.26 14.02 18.63
N PRO A 358 -8.87 14.94 19.40
CA PRO A 358 -10.15 15.55 19.06
C PRO A 358 -10.12 16.31 17.73
N ASN A 359 -11.15 16.10 16.92
CA ASN A 359 -11.31 16.72 15.61
C ASN A 359 -12.25 17.94 15.65
N SER A 360 -12.17 18.78 14.62
CA SER A 360 -13.13 19.86 14.35
C SER A 360 -13.20 20.15 12.84
N ILE A 361 -14.31 20.74 12.38
CA ILE A 361 -14.43 21.18 10.97
C ILE A 361 -13.30 22.17 10.61
N ALA A 362 -12.99 23.12 11.49
CA ALA A 362 -11.90 24.07 11.29
C ALA A 362 -10.52 23.37 11.20
N GLY A 363 -10.28 22.37 12.03
CA GLY A 363 -9.05 21.56 11.95
C GLY A 363 -8.91 20.85 10.61
N TRP A 364 -9.97 20.23 10.10
CA TRP A 364 -9.95 19.61 8.78
C TRP A 364 -9.81 20.60 7.62
N VAL A 365 -10.28 21.85 7.79
CA VAL A 365 -10.04 22.94 6.84
C VAL A 365 -8.56 23.33 6.79
N ASP A 366 -7.90 23.44 7.96
CA ASP A 366 -6.47 23.72 8.04
C ASP A 366 -5.63 22.57 7.47
N GLU A 367 -6.02 21.33 7.74
CA GLU A 367 -5.41 20.13 7.15
C GLU A 367 -5.55 20.10 5.62
N LEU A 368 -6.74 20.39 5.08
CA LEU A 368 -6.94 20.49 3.63
C LEU A 368 -6.04 21.56 3.03
N LYS A 369 -5.91 22.73 3.67
CA LYS A 369 -5.00 23.78 3.21
C LYS A 369 -3.55 23.27 3.14
N ALA A 370 -3.08 22.66 4.23
CA ALA A 370 -1.71 22.14 4.31
C ALA A 370 -1.46 21.03 3.28
N LEU A 371 -2.45 20.17 3.03
CA LEU A 371 -2.40 19.13 2.03
C LEU A 371 -2.27 19.69 0.60
N LEU A 372 -3.03 20.74 0.26
CA LEU A 372 -2.88 21.41 -1.04
C LEU A 372 -1.51 22.05 -1.19
N ASP A 373 -1.01 22.71 -0.13
CA ASP A 373 0.30 23.36 -0.12
C ASP A 373 1.43 22.34 -0.30
N SER A 374 1.36 21.17 0.35
CA SER A 374 2.38 20.10 0.23
C SER A 374 2.45 19.47 -1.16
N HIS A 375 1.35 19.53 -1.92
CA HIS A 375 1.28 19.04 -3.30
C HIS A 375 1.48 20.15 -4.34
N GLY A 376 1.75 21.39 -3.93
CA GLY A 376 1.90 22.53 -4.83
C GLY A 376 0.63 22.87 -5.60
N ILE A 377 -0.55 22.59 -5.03
CA ILE A 377 -1.85 22.83 -5.67
C ILE A 377 -2.33 24.24 -5.30
N GLU A 378 -2.22 25.17 -6.24
CA GLU A 378 -2.67 26.56 -6.04
C GLU A 378 -4.19 26.67 -5.98
N SER A 379 -4.92 25.94 -6.83
CA SER A 379 -6.37 25.91 -6.86
C SER A 379 -6.89 24.53 -7.26
N ALA A 380 -8.02 24.10 -6.70
CA ALA A 380 -8.61 22.80 -6.96
C ALA A 380 -10.14 22.86 -7.12
N VAL A 381 -10.72 21.85 -7.76
CA VAL A 381 -12.15 21.54 -7.60
C VAL A 381 -12.31 20.66 -6.36
N LEU A 382 -13.26 20.99 -5.49
CA LEU A 382 -13.56 20.17 -4.32
C LEU A 382 -14.82 19.32 -4.58
N VAL A 383 -14.73 18.01 -4.37
CA VAL A 383 -15.88 17.10 -4.39
C VAL A 383 -16.02 16.51 -3.00
N ALA A 384 -17.15 16.76 -2.34
CA ALA A 384 -17.31 16.43 -0.94
C ALA A 384 -18.62 15.72 -0.65
N HIS A 385 -18.62 14.82 0.33
CA HIS A 385 -19.77 14.01 0.71
C HIS A 385 -20.15 14.23 2.18
N SER A 386 -21.46 14.35 2.46
CA SER A 386 -22.01 14.40 3.82
C SER A 386 -21.27 15.41 4.72
N MET A 387 -20.77 15.03 5.90
CA MET A 387 -19.95 15.90 6.77
C MET A 387 -18.78 16.59 6.04
N GLY A 388 -18.15 15.95 5.06
CA GLY A 388 -17.09 16.54 4.26
C GLY A 388 -17.54 17.79 3.49
N THR A 389 -18.84 17.93 3.22
CA THR A 389 -19.40 19.15 2.61
C THR A 389 -19.28 20.38 3.50
N LEU A 390 -19.31 20.22 4.83
CA LEU A 390 -19.03 21.31 5.77
C LEU A 390 -17.56 21.72 5.70
N VAL A 391 -16.64 20.76 5.56
CA VAL A 391 -15.21 21.04 5.35
C VAL A 391 -15.01 21.80 4.04
N ALA A 392 -15.56 21.30 2.93
CA ALA A 392 -15.41 21.91 1.61
C ALA A 392 -16.01 23.33 1.53
N THR A 393 -17.22 23.53 2.06
CA THR A 393 -17.87 24.85 2.05
C THR A 393 -17.20 25.83 3.01
N THR A 394 -16.80 25.41 4.21
CA THR A 394 -16.02 26.26 5.13
C THR A 394 -14.67 26.64 4.50
N PHE A 395 -13.98 25.69 3.87
CA PHE A 395 -12.73 25.95 3.16
C PHE A 395 -12.92 26.95 2.03
N THR A 396 -13.97 26.78 1.22
CA THR A 396 -14.26 27.67 0.08
C THR A 396 -14.61 29.08 0.51
N ALA A 397 -15.39 29.24 1.59
CA ALA A 397 -15.70 30.56 2.15
C ALA A 397 -14.46 31.24 2.76
N THR A 398 -13.55 30.47 3.35
CA THR A 398 -12.33 30.98 4.01
C THR A 398 -11.22 31.30 3.01
N TYR A 399 -11.08 30.49 1.96
CA TYR A 399 -10.02 30.55 0.96
C TYR A 399 -10.59 30.52 -0.48
N PRO A 400 -11.38 31.53 -0.87
CA PRO A 400 -12.09 31.51 -2.15
C PRO A 400 -11.16 31.39 -3.36
N ASP A 401 -9.95 31.97 -3.31
CA ASP A 401 -8.98 31.91 -4.41
C ASP A 401 -8.35 30.51 -4.59
N ARG A 402 -8.50 29.61 -3.61
CA ARG A 402 -7.95 28.24 -3.63
C ARG A 402 -8.92 27.22 -4.24
N VAL A 403 -10.12 27.65 -4.62
CA VAL A 403 -11.17 26.76 -5.11
C VAL A 403 -11.69 27.28 -6.43
N SER A 404 -11.75 26.41 -7.44
CA SER A 404 -12.31 26.76 -8.76
C SER A 404 -13.78 26.39 -8.86
N LYS A 405 -14.19 25.26 -8.26
CA LYS A 405 -15.57 24.75 -8.22
C LYS A 405 -15.78 23.85 -7.01
N VAL A 406 -17.05 23.63 -6.64
CA VAL A 406 -17.41 22.72 -5.54
C VAL A 406 -18.58 21.81 -5.96
N ALA A 407 -18.43 20.50 -5.78
CA ALA A 407 -19.52 19.54 -5.87
C ALA A 407 -19.82 18.95 -4.49
N LEU A 408 -21.08 19.03 -4.06
CA LEU A 408 -21.54 18.62 -2.74
C LEU A 408 -22.56 17.48 -2.89
N LEU A 409 -22.18 16.29 -2.45
CA LEU A 409 -22.98 15.08 -2.47
C LEU A 409 -23.63 14.89 -1.09
N GLY A 410 -24.95 15.06 -1.02
CA GLY A 410 -25.72 15.06 0.22
C GLY A 410 -25.23 16.11 1.22
N PRO A 411 -25.18 17.42 0.87
CA PRO A 411 -24.70 18.46 1.75
C PRO A 411 -25.48 18.52 3.06
N VAL A 412 -24.75 18.72 4.16
CA VAL A 412 -25.35 18.86 5.50
C VAL A 412 -25.11 20.26 6.04
N LYS A 413 -26.08 20.75 6.81
CA LYS A 413 -26.04 22.03 7.52
C LYS A 413 -25.62 21.82 8.98
N ALA A 414 -25.30 22.91 9.68
CA ALA A 414 -25.13 22.88 11.13
C ALA A 414 -26.38 22.27 11.81
N GLN A 415 -26.17 21.29 12.66
CA GLN A 415 -27.26 20.49 13.22
C GLN A 415 -28.11 21.31 14.23
N PRO A 416 -29.44 21.13 14.28
CA PRO A 416 -30.24 21.64 15.40
C PRO A 416 -29.95 20.87 16.70
N ASP A 417 -30.29 21.43 17.85
CA ASP A 417 -29.91 20.87 19.17
C ASP A 417 -30.37 19.42 19.41
N ALA A 418 -31.53 19.04 18.90
CA ALA A 418 -32.02 17.67 18.96
C ALA A 418 -31.11 16.70 18.19
N ALA A 419 -30.69 17.08 16.98
CA ALA A 419 -29.76 16.30 16.16
C ALA A 419 -28.36 16.25 16.79
N LYS A 420 -27.86 17.37 17.36
CA LYS A 420 -26.59 17.38 18.12
C LYS A 420 -26.61 16.37 19.26
N THR A 421 -27.72 16.30 20.00
CA THR A 421 -27.87 15.36 21.12
C THR A 421 -27.81 13.90 20.64
N ALA A 422 -28.48 13.59 19.52
CA ALA A 422 -28.43 12.27 18.91
C ALA A 422 -27.04 11.90 18.39
N THR A 423 -26.35 12.84 17.72
CA THR A 423 -24.97 12.65 17.23
C THR A 423 -23.99 12.39 18.39
N ARG A 424 -24.12 13.12 19.51
CA ARG A 424 -23.32 12.86 20.72
C ARG A 424 -23.66 11.53 21.39
N ALA A 425 -24.92 11.11 21.34
CA ALA A 425 -25.32 9.78 21.82
C ALA A 425 -24.69 8.67 20.96
N ARG A 426 -24.64 8.86 19.64
CA ARG A 426 -23.92 7.96 18.71
C ARG A 426 -22.43 7.88 19.06
N ALA A 427 -21.78 9.01 19.36
CA ALA A 427 -20.38 9.02 19.80
C ALA A 427 -20.15 8.18 21.06
N ARG A 428 -21.07 8.26 22.05
CA ARG A 428 -21.00 7.42 23.26
C ARG A 428 -21.20 5.95 22.95
N ALA A 429 -22.18 5.60 22.13
CA ALA A 429 -22.44 4.20 21.74
C ALA A 429 -21.22 3.57 21.05
N VAL A 430 -20.53 4.33 20.19
CA VAL A 430 -19.30 3.85 19.53
C VAL A 430 -18.14 3.68 20.51
N ARG A 431 -17.98 4.59 21.47
CA ARG A 431 -16.94 4.46 22.52
C ARG A 431 -17.18 3.22 23.41
N GLU A 432 -18.43 2.87 23.67
CA GLU A 432 -18.80 1.74 24.53
C GLU A 432 -18.80 0.39 23.79
N GLY A 433 -19.29 0.36 22.55
CA GLY A 433 -19.55 -0.88 21.81
C GLY A 433 -18.83 -1.01 20.48
N GLY A 434 -17.91 -0.10 20.14
CA GLY A 434 -17.24 -0.05 18.85
C GLY A 434 -18.17 0.34 17.69
N MET A 435 -17.66 0.26 16.46
CA MET A 435 -18.44 0.61 15.27
C MET A 435 -19.64 -0.31 15.02
N SER A 436 -19.56 -1.58 15.44
CA SER A 436 -20.67 -2.53 15.33
C SER A 436 -21.92 -2.09 16.09
N ALA A 437 -21.78 -1.28 17.15
CA ALA A 437 -22.91 -0.74 17.92
C ALA A 437 -23.79 0.22 17.10
N VAL A 438 -23.27 0.79 16.02
CA VAL A 438 -23.98 1.81 15.22
C VAL A 438 -24.07 1.50 13.74
N ALA A 439 -23.22 0.61 13.20
CA ALA A 439 -23.10 0.36 11.77
C ALA A 439 -24.44 -0.02 11.11
N ASP A 440 -25.14 -1.03 11.62
CA ASP A 440 -26.40 -1.50 11.02
C ASP A 440 -27.53 -0.46 11.16
N THR A 441 -27.54 0.31 12.25
CA THR A 441 -28.48 1.42 12.45
C THR A 441 -28.24 2.53 11.42
N ILE A 442 -26.98 2.87 11.15
CA ILE A 442 -26.61 3.86 10.13
C ILE A 442 -27.01 3.34 8.75
N LEU A 443 -26.74 2.07 8.45
CA LEU A 443 -27.07 1.42 7.18
C LEU A 443 -28.57 1.51 6.87
N GLY A 444 -29.41 1.17 7.85
CA GLY A 444 -30.87 1.23 7.71
C GLY A 444 -31.41 2.66 7.56
N ALA A 445 -30.73 3.65 8.15
CA ALA A 445 -31.14 5.05 8.06
C ALA A 445 -30.65 5.76 6.80
N ALA A 446 -29.47 5.39 6.29
CA ALA A 446 -28.75 6.14 5.27
C ALA A 446 -28.96 5.60 3.84
N LEU A 447 -29.19 4.30 3.64
CA LEU A 447 -29.39 3.74 2.30
C LEU A 447 -30.85 3.78 1.86
N SER A 448 -31.09 3.83 0.54
CA SER A 448 -32.43 3.76 -0.01
C SER A 448 -33.05 2.36 0.12
N PRO A 449 -34.39 2.24 0.11
CA PRO A 449 -35.06 0.95 0.00
C PRO A 449 -34.60 0.16 -1.24
N THR A 450 -34.44 0.85 -2.38
CA THR A 450 -33.96 0.27 -3.63
C THR A 450 -32.57 -0.36 -3.50
N THR A 451 -31.66 0.28 -2.76
CA THR A 451 -30.33 -0.24 -2.48
C THR A 451 -30.39 -1.48 -1.60
N HIS A 452 -31.21 -1.47 -0.53
CA HIS A 452 -31.40 -2.62 0.35
C HIS A 452 -31.97 -3.85 -0.39
N GLU A 453 -32.91 -3.65 -1.30
CA GLU A 453 -33.56 -4.75 -2.02
C GLU A 453 -32.74 -5.26 -3.21
N GLY A 454 -32.04 -4.37 -3.92
CA GLY A 454 -31.49 -4.67 -5.24
C GLY A 454 -29.96 -4.54 -5.37
N ARG A 455 -29.25 -4.02 -4.36
CA ARG A 455 -27.81 -3.69 -4.47
C ARG A 455 -26.99 -4.20 -3.27
N PRO A 456 -26.92 -5.52 -3.04
CA PRO A 456 -26.24 -6.08 -1.88
C PRO A 456 -24.75 -5.70 -1.78
N VAL A 457 -24.06 -5.52 -2.92
CA VAL A 457 -22.66 -5.06 -2.93
C VAL A 457 -22.52 -3.65 -2.35
N ALA A 458 -23.43 -2.73 -2.67
CA ALA A 458 -23.41 -1.38 -2.11
C ALA A 458 -23.70 -1.39 -0.61
N VAL A 459 -24.68 -2.20 -0.18
CA VAL A 459 -25.00 -2.40 1.24
C VAL A 459 -23.78 -2.93 2.00
N THR A 460 -23.12 -3.97 1.48
CA THR A 460 -21.90 -4.54 2.08
C THR A 460 -20.75 -3.54 2.09
N ALA A 461 -20.50 -2.82 0.99
CA ALA A 461 -19.43 -1.85 0.90
C ALA A 461 -19.56 -0.74 1.96
N VAL A 462 -20.76 -0.18 2.13
CA VAL A 462 -21.02 0.84 3.15
C VAL A 462 -20.88 0.27 4.56
N ARG A 463 -21.32 -0.97 4.77
CA ARG A 463 -21.17 -1.62 6.08
C ARG A 463 -19.71 -1.86 6.45
N GLU A 464 -18.91 -2.38 5.52
CA GLU A 464 -17.47 -2.60 5.75
C GLU A 464 -16.72 -1.28 5.93
N LEU A 465 -17.08 -0.23 5.19
CA LEU A 465 -16.56 1.13 5.41
C LEU A 465 -16.78 1.61 6.84
N LEU A 466 -18.00 1.44 7.36
CA LEU A 466 -18.34 1.83 8.73
C LEU A 466 -17.61 0.97 9.76
N LEU A 467 -17.54 -0.35 9.54
CA LEU A 467 -16.89 -1.27 10.47
C LEU A 467 -15.36 -1.13 10.48
N GLY A 468 -14.77 -0.68 9.38
CA GLY A 468 -13.34 -0.44 9.26
C GLY A 468 -12.85 0.86 9.92
N GLN A 469 -13.75 1.70 10.46
CA GLN A 469 -13.33 2.93 11.14
C GLN A 469 -12.77 2.66 12.52
N ASP A 470 -11.78 3.47 12.93
CA ASP A 470 -11.38 3.55 14.33
C ASP A 470 -12.53 4.13 15.18
N PRO A 471 -12.98 3.43 16.24
CA PRO A 471 -14.10 3.89 17.08
C PRO A 471 -13.84 5.25 17.77
N ALA A 472 -12.61 5.53 18.20
CA ALA A 472 -12.28 6.80 18.85
C ALA A 472 -12.29 7.95 17.83
N GLY A 473 -11.69 7.74 16.66
CA GLY A 473 -11.71 8.68 15.54
C GLY A 473 -13.13 9.04 15.09
N TYR A 474 -13.98 8.03 14.88
CA TYR A 474 -15.39 8.23 14.53
C TYR A 474 -16.17 8.98 15.63
N ALA A 475 -15.91 8.66 16.91
CA ALA A 475 -16.54 9.36 18.02
C ALA A 475 -16.11 10.83 18.10
N PHE A 476 -14.83 11.16 17.85
CA PHE A 476 -14.39 12.55 17.74
C PHE A 476 -15.05 13.27 16.56
N ALA A 477 -15.20 12.60 15.43
CA ALA A 477 -15.89 13.15 14.26
C ALA A 477 -17.37 13.44 14.54
N CYS A 478 -18.05 12.60 15.32
CA CYS A 478 -19.41 12.88 15.77
C CYS A 478 -19.48 14.14 16.65
N GLU A 479 -18.54 14.32 17.58
CA GLU A 479 -18.46 15.54 18.41
C GLU A 479 -18.18 16.78 17.55
N ALA A 480 -17.28 16.65 16.56
CA ALA A 480 -16.96 17.70 15.60
C ALA A 480 -18.20 18.12 14.78
N LEU A 481 -18.96 17.16 14.25
CA LEU A 481 -20.19 17.42 13.52
C LEU A 481 -21.26 18.07 14.41
N ALA A 482 -21.41 17.61 15.65
CA ALA A 482 -22.36 18.22 16.60
C ALA A 482 -21.95 19.64 17.02
N ALA A 483 -20.66 19.97 16.95
CA ALA A 483 -20.12 21.30 17.26
C ALA A 483 -19.96 22.20 16.02
N ALA A 484 -20.25 21.69 14.82
CA ALA A 484 -20.06 22.42 13.58
C ALA A 484 -20.87 23.73 13.56
N VAL A 485 -20.23 24.77 13.01
CA VAL A 485 -20.84 26.08 12.75
C VAL A 485 -21.26 26.13 11.29
N GLU A 486 -22.36 26.80 11.01
CA GLU A 486 -22.89 26.94 9.66
C GLU A 486 -21.91 27.78 8.80
N PRO A 487 -21.48 27.29 7.62
CA PRO A 487 -20.71 28.07 6.67
C PRO A 487 -21.52 29.24 6.10
N ASP A 488 -20.84 30.33 5.71
CA ASP A 488 -21.46 31.41 4.95
C ASP A 488 -21.64 31.01 3.48
N PHE A 489 -22.68 30.23 3.19
CA PHE A 489 -22.98 29.75 1.84
C PHE A 489 -23.16 30.87 0.81
N ALA A 490 -23.62 32.05 1.22
CA ALA A 490 -23.85 33.18 0.33
C ALA A 490 -22.53 33.82 -0.16
N SER A 491 -21.43 33.63 0.58
CA SER A 491 -20.09 34.08 0.17
C SER A 491 -19.44 33.22 -0.93
N ILE A 492 -19.96 32.00 -1.16
CA ILE A 492 -19.38 31.02 -2.08
C ILE A 492 -19.85 31.32 -3.50
N SER A 493 -19.04 32.08 -4.25
CA SER A 493 -19.37 32.57 -5.60
C SER A 493 -18.92 31.66 -6.75
N VAL A 494 -18.06 30.67 -6.46
CA VAL A 494 -17.64 29.65 -7.43
C VAL A 494 -18.83 28.79 -7.86
N PRO A 495 -18.79 28.13 -9.04
CA PRO A 495 -19.81 27.18 -9.43
C PRO A 495 -19.99 26.06 -8.40
N VAL A 496 -21.25 25.77 -8.04
CA VAL A 496 -21.63 24.72 -7.09
C VAL A 496 -22.54 23.68 -7.75
N LEU A 497 -22.20 22.41 -7.63
CA LEU A 497 -23.10 21.29 -7.91
C LEU A 497 -23.63 20.75 -6.59
N LEU A 498 -24.96 20.79 -6.40
CA LEU A 498 -25.65 20.06 -5.35
C LEU A 498 -26.17 18.74 -5.95
N LEU A 499 -25.83 17.63 -5.32
CA LEU A 499 -26.30 16.30 -5.70
C LEU A 499 -26.90 15.62 -4.48
N THR A 500 -28.16 15.21 -4.57
CA THR A 500 -28.83 14.40 -3.54
C THR A 500 -29.65 13.27 -4.18
N GLY A 501 -30.07 12.29 -3.39
CA GLY A 501 -31.05 11.29 -3.78
C GLY A 501 -32.46 11.61 -3.28
N ASP A 502 -33.49 11.19 -4.01
CA ASP A 502 -34.89 11.35 -3.57
C ASP A 502 -35.25 10.52 -2.33
N ALA A 503 -34.42 9.53 -1.99
CA ALA A 503 -34.53 8.70 -0.80
C ALA A 503 -33.46 9.04 0.27
N ASP A 504 -32.68 10.12 0.10
CA ASP A 504 -31.72 10.59 1.10
C ASP A 504 -32.46 11.22 2.29
N LYS A 505 -32.45 10.52 3.43
CA LYS A 505 -33.07 10.97 4.69
C LYS A 505 -32.15 11.86 5.51
N VAL A 506 -30.85 11.90 5.21
CA VAL A 506 -29.84 12.67 5.93
C VAL A 506 -29.70 14.06 5.30
N SER A 507 -29.71 14.16 3.97
CA SER A 507 -29.75 15.40 3.20
C SER A 507 -30.91 15.40 2.20
N PRO A 508 -32.17 15.55 2.67
CA PRO A 508 -33.35 15.50 1.81
C PRO A 508 -33.33 16.56 0.71
N VAL A 509 -34.10 16.31 -0.36
CA VAL A 509 -34.27 17.25 -1.48
C VAL A 509 -34.63 18.66 -1.02
N ALA A 510 -35.54 18.80 -0.05
CA ALA A 510 -35.94 20.10 0.51
C ALA A 510 -34.75 20.89 1.11
N VAL A 511 -33.81 20.22 1.78
CA VAL A 511 -32.60 20.87 2.31
C VAL A 511 -31.71 21.37 1.16
N ASN A 512 -31.63 20.59 0.09
CA ASN A 512 -30.86 20.96 -1.10
C ASN A 512 -31.51 22.10 -1.90
N GLU A 513 -32.84 22.19 -1.93
CA GLU A 513 -33.56 23.32 -2.52
C GLU A 513 -33.34 24.62 -1.72
N GLU A 514 -33.30 24.54 -0.39
CA GLU A 514 -32.93 25.69 0.46
C GLU A 514 -31.49 26.16 0.20
N LEU A 515 -30.54 25.22 0.09
CA LEU A 515 -29.15 25.53 -0.22
C LEU A 515 -29.01 26.12 -1.63
N LEU A 516 -29.72 25.58 -2.62
CA LEU A 516 -29.76 26.10 -3.98
C LEU A 516 -30.19 27.56 -4.02
N ALA A 517 -31.17 27.94 -3.18
CA ALA A 517 -31.63 29.33 -3.08
C ALA A 517 -30.64 30.27 -2.38
N THR A 518 -29.66 29.72 -1.64
CA THR A 518 -28.67 30.49 -0.88
C THR A 518 -27.39 30.69 -1.69
N PHE A 519 -26.95 29.69 -2.45
CA PHE A 519 -25.76 29.79 -3.29
C PHE A 519 -25.97 30.73 -4.49
N PRO A 520 -25.06 31.68 -4.76
CA PRO A 520 -25.13 32.57 -5.92
C PRO A 520 -25.10 31.85 -7.28
N ASN A 521 -24.36 30.74 -7.37
CA ASN A 521 -24.14 30.00 -8.62
C ASN A 521 -24.19 28.49 -8.36
N ALA A 522 -25.41 27.95 -8.20
CA ALA A 522 -25.61 26.53 -7.94
C ALA A 522 -26.58 25.87 -8.92
N GLN A 523 -26.39 24.57 -9.12
CA GLN A 523 -27.33 23.68 -9.80
C GLN A 523 -27.64 22.49 -8.90
N LEU A 524 -28.88 21.99 -8.92
CA LEU A 524 -29.33 20.83 -8.17
C LEU A 524 -29.60 19.64 -9.08
N ASN A 525 -29.03 18.48 -8.74
CA ASN A 525 -29.27 17.19 -9.38
C ASN A 525 -29.87 16.24 -8.34
N VAL A 526 -31.05 15.66 -8.64
CA VAL A 526 -31.70 14.66 -7.78
C VAL A 526 -31.62 13.30 -8.46
N LEU A 527 -31.09 12.31 -7.76
CA LEU A 527 -30.98 10.92 -8.21
C LEU A 527 -32.20 10.11 -7.73
N GLU A 528 -32.80 9.34 -8.63
CA GLU A 528 -33.99 8.51 -8.33
C GLU A 528 -33.60 7.21 -7.62
N GLY A 529 -34.26 6.89 -6.51
CA GLY A 529 -34.05 5.67 -5.74
C GLY A 529 -32.70 5.61 -5.02
N VAL A 530 -32.07 6.75 -4.75
CA VAL A 530 -30.73 6.83 -4.15
C VAL A 530 -30.83 7.42 -2.73
N GLY A 531 -30.11 6.82 -1.79
CA GLY A 531 -29.99 7.30 -0.42
C GLY A 531 -28.77 8.22 -0.24
N HIS A 532 -28.24 8.26 0.96
CA HIS A 532 -27.18 9.17 1.35
C HIS A 532 -25.79 8.76 0.84
N TRP A 533 -25.56 7.49 0.49
CA TRP A 533 -24.26 7.00 0.04
C TRP A 533 -24.16 7.01 -1.50
N HIS A 534 -24.51 8.15 -2.10
CA HIS A 534 -24.65 8.38 -3.54
C HIS A 534 -23.62 7.66 -4.41
N SER A 535 -22.32 7.85 -4.13
CA SER A 535 -21.20 7.29 -4.91
C SER A 535 -21.18 5.76 -4.96
N LEU A 536 -21.74 5.10 -3.94
CA LEU A 536 -21.80 3.65 -3.82
C LEU A 536 -23.18 3.10 -4.19
N GLU A 537 -24.24 3.88 -3.98
CA GLU A 537 -25.60 3.50 -4.33
C GLU A 537 -25.83 3.58 -5.84
N ASP A 538 -25.45 4.68 -6.49
CA ASP A 538 -25.53 4.85 -7.95
C ASP A 538 -24.21 5.43 -8.52
N PRO A 539 -23.15 4.61 -8.58
CA PRO A 539 -21.83 5.06 -9.01
C PRO A 539 -21.84 5.65 -10.42
N THR A 540 -22.64 5.08 -11.33
CA THR A 540 -22.65 5.48 -12.74
C THR A 540 -23.22 6.88 -12.90
N SER A 541 -24.39 7.15 -12.31
CA SER A 541 -24.99 8.48 -12.40
C SER A 541 -24.14 9.53 -11.71
N VAL A 542 -23.58 9.22 -10.54
CA VAL A 542 -22.68 10.16 -9.83
C VAL A 542 -21.46 10.49 -10.68
N THR A 543 -20.78 9.49 -11.25
CA THR A 543 -19.61 9.71 -12.12
C THR A 543 -19.95 10.63 -13.28
N HIS A 544 -21.06 10.37 -13.98
CA HIS A 544 -21.50 11.19 -15.11
C HIS A 544 -21.78 12.65 -14.70
N ARG A 545 -22.50 12.87 -13.58
CA ARG A 545 -22.77 14.23 -13.08
C ARG A 545 -21.51 14.99 -12.71
N LEU A 546 -20.52 14.30 -12.13
CA LEU A 546 -19.23 14.90 -11.80
C LEU A 546 -18.44 15.25 -13.06
N GLN A 547 -18.34 14.34 -14.04
CA GLN A 547 -17.66 14.62 -15.31
C GLN A 547 -18.31 15.81 -16.05
N ASP A 548 -19.64 15.84 -16.14
CA ASP A 548 -20.39 16.94 -16.75
C ASP A 548 -20.11 18.29 -16.07
N PHE A 549 -19.97 18.30 -14.74
CA PHE A 549 -19.69 19.50 -13.97
C PHE A 549 -18.25 19.97 -14.12
N LEU A 550 -17.30 19.03 -14.16
CA LEU A 550 -15.88 19.32 -14.35
C LEU A 550 -15.59 19.84 -15.76
N ALA A 551 -16.26 19.30 -16.79
CA ALA A 551 -16.05 19.67 -18.19
C ALA A 551 -16.57 21.05 -18.58
N LYS A 552 -17.51 21.63 -17.82
CA LYS A 552 -17.96 23.01 -18.02
C LYS A 552 -16.80 23.98 -17.68
N PRO A 553 -16.69 25.16 -18.29
CA PRO A 553 -15.70 26.15 -17.87
C PRO A 553 -15.95 26.70 -16.46
#